data_AF-A0A9D5IJ78-F1
#
_entry.id   AF-A0A9D5IJ78-F1
#
_cell.length_a   1.000
_cell.length_b   1.000
_cell.length_c   1.000
_cell.angle_alpha   90.00
_cell.angle_beta   90.00
_cell.angle_gamma   90.00
#
_symmetry.space_group_name_H-M   'P 1'
#
loop_
_entity.id
_entity.type
_entity.pdbx_description
1 polymer ?
#
loop_
_entity_poly.entity_id
_entity_poly.type
_entity_poly.pdbx_seq_one_letter_code
_entity_poly.pdbx_strand_id
1 'polypeptide(L)'
;MEAPDKPPMPRTELTRRFSRRTLFRIAGAGIVLGVNAEAARVLFGSNEHTVIPGKVYRSAQLTQQKLERVIAEKKIRTVLNLRGCCPEMDWYRSDANATHAAGISQEDLTFSAKRYPPAPEIARLVEVFDRSEYPLIMHCARGADRTGLASGVALLLLTNNDLATAIGQLNPRYGHVADVGRTGVLDEFFVAYRAKLAANGETHSPDRFRKWATTEYCPGPFRAMLSLVSPNPMKVPAGVGFAVTIRAVNTSDQPWRFTPGGSGSIRLSYMLRSSAGALAYRGEAGLISRVVKPTESIEIVAGFPPAQSGQYHFHADLIDAQPINLLDTAFSQYGSDPLMFNLKVG
;
A
#
# COMPACT_ATOMS: atom_id res chain seq x y z
N MET A 1 -52.23 -27.39 77.43
CA MET A 1 -51.86 -27.99 76.13
C MET A 1 -50.79 -27.12 75.53
N GLU A 2 -49.53 -27.52 75.72
CA GLU A 2 -48.34 -26.83 75.23
C GLU A 2 -48.04 -27.40 73.83
N ALA A 3 -47.99 -26.53 72.82
CA ALA A 3 -47.72 -26.95 71.44
C ALA A 3 -46.24 -27.33 71.29
N PRO A 4 -45.89 -28.41 70.55
CA PRO A 4 -44.50 -28.83 70.42
C PRO A 4 -43.72 -27.85 69.54
N ASP A 5 -42.50 -27.55 69.97
CA ASP A 5 -41.57 -26.64 69.32
C ASP A 5 -41.15 -27.17 67.94
N LYS A 6 -41.16 -26.31 66.92
CA LYS A 6 -40.85 -26.69 65.54
C LYS A 6 -39.34 -26.82 65.37
N PRO A 7 -38.80 -27.90 64.79
CA PRO A 7 -37.36 -28.04 64.61
C PRO A 7 -36.84 -26.96 63.64
N PRO A 8 -35.61 -26.44 63.86
CA PRO A 8 -35.06 -25.38 63.03
C PRO A 8 -34.81 -25.90 61.62
N MET A 9 -35.26 -25.15 60.62
CA MET A 9 -35.05 -25.52 59.21
C MET A 9 -33.57 -25.43 58.83
N PRO A 10 -33.06 -26.38 58.02
CA PRO A 10 -31.67 -26.34 57.57
C PRO A 10 -31.46 -25.15 56.63
N ARG A 11 -30.51 -24.27 56.97
CA ARG A 11 -30.01 -23.23 56.05
C ARG A 11 -29.29 -23.91 54.90
N THR A 12 -29.96 -24.01 53.75
CA THR A 12 -29.34 -24.45 52.50
C THR A 12 -28.48 -23.31 51.96
N GLU A 13 -27.18 -23.32 52.22
CA GLU A 13 -26.25 -22.46 51.49
C GLU A 13 -26.21 -22.93 50.02
N LEU A 14 -26.99 -22.26 49.17
CA LEU A 14 -26.95 -22.42 47.72
C LEU A 14 -25.63 -21.88 47.17
N THR A 15 -24.53 -22.61 47.35
CA THR A 15 -23.32 -22.36 46.56
C THR A 15 -23.56 -22.91 45.15
N ARG A 16 -24.12 -22.06 44.29
CA ARG A 16 -24.33 -22.34 42.86
C ARG A 16 -22.96 -22.46 42.18
N ARG A 17 -22.34 -23.64 42.27
CA ARG A 17 -21.10 -23.95 41.54
C ARG A 17 -21.44 -24.12 40.07
N PHE A 18 -21.06 -23.15 39.25
CA PHE A 18 -21.21 -23.25 37.80
C PHE A 18 -20.42 -24.44 37.27
N SER A 19 -21.06 -25.25 36.43
CA SER A 19 -20.39 -26.33 35.69
C SER A 19 -19.27 -25.74 34.82
N ARG A 20 -18.13 -26.43 34.74
CA ARG A 20 -17.02 -26.08 33.84
C ARG A 20 -17.50 -25.82 32.41
N ARG A 21 -18.50 -26.57 31.92
CA ARG A 21 -19.10 -26.36 30.59
C ARG A 21 -19.83 -25.02 30.48
N THR A 22 -20.53 -24.60 31.53
CA THR A 22 -21.20 -23.29 31.57
C THR A 22 -20.17 -22.17 31.63
N LEU A 23 -19.09 -22.32 32.40
CA LEU A 23 -17.97 -21.37 32.42
C LEU A 23 -17.31 -21.24 31.04
N PHE A 24 -17.04 -22.35 30.35
CA PHE A 24 -16.50 -22.32 28.98
C PHE A 24 -17.45 -21.66 27.97
N ARG A 25 -18.77 -21.90 28.08
CA ARG A 25 -19.76 -21.24 27.21
C ARG A 25 -19.85 -19.73 27.47
N ILE A 26 -19.83 -19.31 28.73
CA ILE A 26 -19.82 -17.89 29.11
C ILE A 26 -18.54 -17.22 28.62
N ALA A 27 -17.38 -17.86 28.82
CA ALA A 27 -16.10 -17.37 28.33
C ALA A 27 -16.10 -17.26 26.79
N GLY A 28 -16.58 -18.29 26.09
CA GLY A 28 -16.71 -18.29 24.63
C GLY A 28 -17.64 -17.19 24.12
N ALA A 29 -18.81 -17.01 24.75
CA ALA A 29 -19.74 -15.93 24.42
C ALA A 29 -19.13 -14.54 24.68
N GLY A 30 -18.39 -14.38 25.77
CA GLY A 30 -17.65 -13.16 26.09
C GLY A 30 -16.58 -12.83 25.05
N ILE A 31 -15.83 -13.82 24.57
CA ILE A 31 -14.85 -13.65 23.48
C ILE A 31 -15.56 -13.21 22.19
N VAL A 32 -16.64 -13.90 21.80
CA VAL A 32 -17.39 -13.55 20.58
C VAL A 32 -17.95 -12.13 20.66
N LEU A 33 -18.54 -11.74 21.78
CA LEU A 33 -19.03 -10.38 22.00
C LEU A 33 -17.89 -9.35 21.92
N GLY A 34 -16.74 -9.63 22.55
CA GLY A 34 -15.57 -8.75 22.51
C GLY A 34 -15.03 -8.56 21.09
N VAL A 35 -14.91 -9.65 20.31
CA VAL A 35 -14.47 -9.59 18.90
C VAL A 35 -15.46 -8.78 18.05
N ASN A 36 -16.76 -9.00 18.22
CA ASN A 36 -17.78 -8.24 17.49
C ASN A 36 -17.76 -6.75 17.86
N ALA A 37 -17.57 -6.41 19.13
CA ALA A 37 -17.47 -5.03 19.60
C ALA A 37 -16.24 -4.32 19.01
N GLU A 38 -15.07 -4.98 18.99
CA GLU A 38 -13.87 -4.43 18.36
C GLU A 38 -14.02 -4.28 16.84
N ALA A 39 -14.61 -5.28 16.17
CA ALA A 39 -14.93 -5.18 14.75
C ALA A 39 -15.86 -3.99 14.48
N ALA A 40 -16.92 -3.81 15.28
CA ALA A 40 -17.82 -2.67 15.14
C ALA A 40 -17.10 -1.33 15.38
N ARG A 41 -16.22 -1.23 16.39
CA ARG A 41 -15.43 -0.02 16.66
C ARG A 41 -14.53 0.35 15.48
N VAL A 42 -13.90 -0.64 14.85
CA VAL A 42 -13.06 -0.43 13.66
C VAL A 42 -13.92 -0.11 12.45
N LEU A 43 -15.08 -0.78 12.29
CA LEU A 43 -15.91 -0.64 11.10
C LEU A 43 -16.70 0.67 11.06
N PHE A 44 -17.13 1.16 12.22
CA PHE A 44 -18.05 2.30 12.35
C PHE A 44 -17.49 3.46 13.19
N GLY A 45 -16.38 3.26 13.90
CA GLY A 45 -15.73 4.29 14.69
C GLY A 45 -14.70 5.10 13.90
N SER A 46 -14.11 6.10 14.58
CA SER A 46 -13.06 6.96 14.03
C SER A 46 -11.69 6.29 13.95
N ASN A 47 -11.52 5.10 14.54
CA ASN A 47 -10.24 4.40 14.67
C ASN A 47 -9.08 5.33 15.08
N GLU A 48 -9.37 6.28 15.96
CA GLU A 48 -8.44 7.33 16.37
C GLU A 48 -7.50 6.81 17.46
N HIS A 49 -6.19 6.92 17.25
CA HIS A 49 -5.18 6.51 18.22
C HIS A 49 -3.98 7.46 18.21
N THR A 50 -3.25 7.47 19.31
CA THR A 50 -1.95 8.12 19.41
C THR A 50 -0.88 7.15 18.95
N VAL A 51 -0.04 7.57 17.99
CA VAL A 51 1.13 6.81 17.52
C VAL A 51 2.37 7.25 18.29
N ILE A 52 2.61 8.56 18.34
CA ILE A 52 3.66 9.18 19.14
C ILE A 52 3.02 10.27 20.01
N PRO A 53 3.06 10.16 21.35
CA PRO A 53 2.42 11.10 22.25
C PRO A 53 2.79 12.56 21.96
N GLY A 54 1.77 13.42 21.78
CA GLY A 54 1.94 14.84 21.51
C GLY A 54 2.52 15.17 20.14
N LYS A 55 2.76 14.19 19.26
CA LYS A 55 3.43 14.40 17.97
C LYS A 55 2.69 13.79 16.81
N VAL A 56 2.32 12.51 16.86
CA VAL A 56 1.72 11.80 15.73
C VAL A 56 0.46 11.05 16.15
N TYR A 57 -0.62 11.31 15.45
CA TYR A 57 -1.93 10.67 15.63
C TYR A 57 -2.36 9.94 14.34
N ARG A 58 -3.23 8.95 14.48
CA ARG A 58 -3.84 8.22 13.37
C ARG A 58 -5.36 8.18 13.50
N SER A 59 -6.07 8.12 12.38
CA SER A 59 -7.53 7.90 12.37
C SER A 59 -8.03 7.25 11.07
N ALA A 60 -9.28 6.81 11.10
CA ALA A 60 -10.13 6.68 9.92
C ALA A 60 -10.44 8.05 9.32
N GLN A 61 -11.08 8.05 8.16
CA GLN A 61 -11.58 9.27 7.56
C GLN A 61 -12.64 9.91 8.47
N LEU A 62 -12.38 11.13 8.90
CA LEU A 62 -13.31 11.89 9.73
C LEU A 62 -14.25 12.70 8.85
N THR A 63 -15.39 13.07 9.39
CA THR A 63 -16.19 14.15 8.80
C THR A 63 -15.50 15.48 9.06
N GLN A 64 -15.79 16.51 8.25
CA GLN A 64 -15.24 17.86 8.42
C GLN A 64 -15.33 18.34 9.89
N GLN A 65 -16.52 18.31 10.49
CA GLN A 65 -16.76 18.73 11.88
C GLN A 65 -15.90 17.96 12.91
N LYS A 66 -15.73 16.65 12.70
CA LYS A 66 -14.91 15.82 13.60
C LYS A 66 -13.42 16.13 13.43
N LEU A 67 -12.98 16.37 12.19
CA LEU A 67 -11.60 16.76 11.90
C LEU A 67 -11.28 18.12 12.51
N GLU A 68 -12.14 19.13 12.32
CA GLU A 68 -12.01 20.46 12.94
C GLU A 68 -11.91 20.36 14.47
N ARG A 69 -12.75 19.53 15.10
CA ARG A 69 -12.67 19.26 16.54
C ARG A 69 -11.32 18.66 16.94
N VAL A 70 -10.85 17.63 16.23
CA VAL A 70 -9.56 16.98 16.53
C VAL A 70 -8.40 17.95 16.31
N ILE A 71 -8.46 18.80 15.28
CA ILE A 71 -7.49 19.85 15.03
C ILE A 71 -7.40 20.80 16.22
N ALA A 72 -8.54 21.29 16.72
CA ALA A 72 -8.58 22.17 17.88
C ALA A 72 -8.10 21.49 19.17
N GLU A 73 -8.60 20.29 19.48
CA GLU A 73 -8.31 19.55 20.71
C GLU A 73 -6.84 19.14 20.81
N LYS A 74 -6.26 18.64 19.71
CA LYS A 74 -4.88 18.13 19.67
C LYS A 74 -3.88 19.13 19.11
N LYS A 75 -4.34 20.33 18.75
CA LYS A 75 -3.56 21.40 18.14
C LYS A 75 -2.84 20.94 16.87
N ILE A 76 -3.51 20.13 16.05
CA ILE A 76 -2.92 19.57 14.82
C ILE A 76 -2.46 20.71 13.90
N ARG A 77 -1.28 20.56 13.33
CA ARG A 77 -0.64 21.49 12.39
C ARG A 77 -0.52 20.94 10.98
N THR A 78 -0.66 19.62 10.82
CA THR A 78 -0.64 18.95 9.51
C THR A 78 -1.63 17.78 9.48
N VAL A 79 -2.40 17.66 8.40
CA VAL A 79 -3.21 16.47 8.09
C VAL A 79 -2.55 15.73 6.93
N LEU A 80 -2.21 14.45 7.14
CA LEU A 80 -1.65 13.56 6.12
C LEU A 80 -2.71 12.61 5.57
N ASN A 81 -3.17 12.86 4.35
CA ASN A 81 -4.13 12.04 3.64
C ASN A 81 -3.41 10.97 2.80
N LEU A 82 -3.57 9.70 3.17
CA LEU A 82 -2.94 8.55 2.50
C LEU A 82 -3.80 7.95 1.38
N ARG A 83 -4.90 8.62 1.02
CA ARG A 83 -5.81 8.19 -0.06
C ARG A 83 -5.50 8.84 -1.41
N GLY A 84 -4.57 9.78 -1.45
CA GLY A 84 -4.26 10.59 -2.62
C GLY A 84 -5.20 11.79 -2.78
N CYS A 85 -4.79 12.70 -3.66
CA CYS A 85 -5.55 13.87 -4.06
C CYS A 85 -6.78 13.46 -4.87
N CYS A 86 -7.98 13.90 -4.46
CA CYS A 86 -9.25 13.51 -5.08
C CYS A 86 -10.25 14.68 -5.05
N PRO A 87 -9.98 15.79 -5.77
CA PRO A 87 -10.75 17.04 -5.65
C PRO A 87 -12.25 16.89 -5.95
N GLU A 88 -12.60 15.91 -6.78
CA GLU A 88 -13.98 15.60 -7.16
C GLU A 88 -14.78 14.91 -6.05
N MET A 89 -14.13 14.39 -5.01
CA MET A 89 -14.79 13.64 -3.94
C MET A 89 -15.15 14.52 -2.75
N ASP A 90 -16.37 14.40 -2.23
CA ASP A 90 -16.86 15.16 -1.06
C ASP A 90 -15.98 15.00 0.18
N TRP A 91 -15.48 13.79 0.41
CA TRP A 91 -14.61 13.50 1.55
C TRP A 91 -13.29 14.26 1.48
N TYR A 92 -12.75 14.47 0.27
CA TYR A 92 -11.49 15.18 0.08
C TYR A 92 -11.70 16.68 0.27
N ARG A 93 -12.80 17.21 -0.29
CA ARG A 93 -13.21 18.60 -0.05
C ARG A 93 -13.46 18.86 1.43
N SER A 94 -14.00 17.90 2.17
CA SER A 94 -14.19 18.01 3.62
C SER A 94 -12.87 18.17 4.37
N ASP A 95 -11.85 17.36 4.02
CA ASP A 95 -10.51 17.46 4.62
C ASP A 95 -9.85 18.81 4.26
N ALA A 96 -9.94 19.22 2.98
CA ALA A 96 -9.40 20.48 2.49
C ALA A 96 -10.08 21.69 3.14
N ASN A 97 -11.40 21.66 3.32
CA ASN A 97 -12.15 22.73 3.98
C ASN A 97 -11.75 22.86 5.46
N ALA A 98 -11.63 21.75 6.19
CA ALA A 98 -11.23 21.75 7.60
C ALA A 98 -9.81 22.30 7.78
N THR A 99 -8.86 21.84 6.96
CA THR A 99 -7.46 22.28 7.01
C THR A 99 -7.31 23.74 6.62
N HIS A 100 -8.02 24.17 5.57
CA HIS A 100 -8.07 25.57 5.15
C HIS A 100 -8.66 26.49 6.22
N ALA A 101 -9.80 26.11 6.82
CA ALA A 101 -10.46 26.89 7.88
C ALA A 101 -9.57 27.05 9.12
N ALA A 102 -8.75 26.05 9.43
CA ALA A 102 -7.80 26.08 10.54
C ALA A 102 -6.44 26.72 10.19
N GLY A 103 -6.19 27.04 8.91
CA GLY A 103 -4.91 27.59 8.45
C GLY A 103 -3.73 26.62 8.63
N ILE A 104 -3.96 25.32 8.41
CA ILE A 104 -2.95 24.26 8.56
C ILE A 104 -2.71 23.51 7.25
N SER A 105 -1.60 22.77 7.17
CA SER A 105 -1.21 22.04 5.96
C SER A 105 -2.00 20.74 5.78
N GLN A 106 -2.36 20.43 4.53
CA GLN A 106 -2.75 19.08 4.11
C GLN A 106 -1.68 18.52 3.17
N GLU A 107 -1.15 17.36 3.52
CA GLU A 107 -0.17 16.61 2.72
C GLU A 107 -0.87 15.37 2.13
N ASP A 108 -0.80 15.20 0.82
CA ASP A 108 -1.45 14.10 0.10
C ASP A 108 -0.41 13.08 -0.39
N LEU A 109 -0.58 11.82 -0.01
CA LEU A 109 0.17 10.68 -0.52
C LEU A 109 -0.78 9.61 -1.05
N THR A 110 -0.40 8.96 -2.14
CA THR A 110 -1.27 8.02 -2.85
C THR A 110 -0.84 6.58 -2.57
N PHE A 111 -1.29 6.05 -1.44
CA PHE A 111 -1.11 4.63 -1.14
C PHE A 111 -2.34 3.81 -1.53
N SER A 112 -2.07 2.59 -2.00
CA SER A 112 -3.06 1.52 -2.12
C SER A 112 -2.98 0.60 -0.91
N ALA A 113 -4.14 0.13 -0.43
CA ALA A 113 -4.17 -0.89 0.63
C ALA A 113 -3.91 -2.31 0.09
N LYS A 114 -3.84 -2.49 -1.24
CA LYS A 114 -3.82 -3.81 -1.92
C LYS A 114 -2.66 -3.98 -2.90
N ARG A 115 -1.72 -3.03 -2.91
CA ARG A 115 -0.51 -3.05 -3.75
C ARG A 115 0.67 -2.70 -2.86
N TYR A 116 1.88 -3.06 -3.29
CA TYR A 116 3.09 -2.63 -2.59
C TYR A 116 3.10 -1.09 -2.49
N PRO A 117 3.67 -0.52 -1.43
CA PRO A 117 3.88 0.91 -1.41
C PRO A 117 4.94 1.29 -2.46
N PRO A 118 4.68 2.24 -3.36
CA PRO A 118 5.68 2.69 -4.32
C PRO A 118 6.93 3.25 -3.63
N ALA A 119 8.12 2.91 -4.14
CA ALA A 119 9.37 3.51 -3.66
C ALA A 119 9.34 5.05 -3.68
N PRO A 120 8.89 5.74 -4.75
CA PRO A 120 8.80 7.21 -4.73
C PRO A 120 7.81 7.75 -3.69
N GLU A 121 6.69 7.07 -3.43
CA GLU A 121 5.72 7.48 -2.39
C GLU A 121 6.26 7.24 -0.98
N ILE A 122 7.05 6.19 -0.76
CA ILE A 122 7.77 5.97 0.51
C ILE A 122 8.81 7.07 0.73
N ALA A 123 9.58 7.44 -0.30
CA ALA A 123 10.53 8.54 -0.19
C ALA A 123 9.81 9.87 0.13
N ARG A 124 8.65 10.12 -0.48
CA ARG A 124 7.82 11.28 -0.19
C ARG A 124 7.22 11.24 1.22
N LEU A 125 6.85 10.07 1.73
CA LEU A 125 6.40 9.90 3.12
C LEU A 125 7.51 10.28 4.12
N VAL A 126 8.75 9.87 3.85
CA VAL A 126 9.92 10.27 4.63
C VAL A 126 10.07 11.80 4.60
N GLU A 127 10.00 12.41 3.42
CA GLU A 127 10.08 13.88 3.25
C GLU A 127 8.97 14.61 4.02
N VAL A 128 7.73 14.14 3.94
CA VAL A 128 6.59 14.69 4.69
C VAL A 128 6.88 14.66 6.19
N PHE A 129 7.39 13.55 6.74
CA PHE A 129 7.72 13.49 8.16
C PHE A 129 8.88 14.40 8.57
N ASP A 130 9.81 14.73 7.66
CA ASP A 130 10.91 15.66 7.96
C ASP A 130 10.46 17.12 7.99
N ARG A 131 9.60 17.51 7.05
CA ARG A 131 9.25 18.91 6.80
C ARG A 131 7.97 19.38 7.48
N SER A 132 7.07 18.46 7.82
CA SER A 132 5.74 18.82 8.32
C SER A 132 5.81 19.47 9.70
N GLU A 133 4.87 20.38 9.96
CA GLU A 133 4.63 20.87 11.31
C GLU A 133 3.89 19.81 12.15
N TYR A 134 4.31 19.67 13.40
CA TYR A 134 3.71 18.76 14.38
C TYR A 134 2.90 19.55 15.43
N PRO A 135 1.86 18.96 16.04
CA PRO A 135 1.40 17.58 15.88
C PRO A 135 0.70 17.30 14.53
N LEU A 136 0.90 16.09 14.00
CA LEU A 136 0.34 15.65 12.72
C LEU A 136 -0.69 14.53 12.97
N ILE A 137 -1.78 14.53 12.20
CA ILE A 137 -2.70 13.39 12.12
C ILE A 137 -2.69 12.79 10.71
N MET A 138 -2.59 11.48 10.62
CA MET A 138 -2.66 10.76 9.34
C MET A 138 -3.91 9.88 9.26
N HIS A 139 -4.50 9.78 8.07
CA HIS A 139 -5.67 8.95 7.86
C HIS A 139 -5.68 8.26 6.49
N CYS A 140 -6.52 7.23 6.41
CA CYS A 140 -6.95 6.66 5.14
C CYS A 140 -8.47 6.49 5.18
N ALA A 141 -9.04 5.49 4.50
CA ALA A 141 -10.48 5.21 4.61
C ALA A 141 -10.91 4.82 6.03
N ARG A 142 -10.20 3.84 6.61
CA ARG A 142 -10.59 3.19 7.88
C ARG A 142 -9.52 3.32 8.97
N GLY A 143 -8.41 4.00 8.67
CA GLY A 143 -7.31 4.13 9.61
C GLY A 143 -6.57 2.83 9.89
N ALA A 144 -6.77 1.81 9.03
CA ALA A 144 -6.25 0.46 9.21
C ALA A 144 -4.95 0.25 8.43
N ASP A 145 -5.02 -0.15 7.16
CA ASP A 145 -3.88 -0.67 6.38
C ASP A 145 -2.84 0.41 6.04
N ARG A 146 -3.18 1.37 5.17
CA ARG A 146 -2.27 2.44 4.72
C ARG A 146 -1.79 3.31 5.89
N THR A 147 -2.70 3.57 6.82
CA THR A 147 -2.42 4.32 8.05
C THR A 147 -1.52 3.53 8.99
N GLY A 148 -1.66 2.20 9.05
CA GLY A 148 -0.78 1.32 9.82
C GLY A 148 0.64 1.30 9.25
N LEU A 149 0.78 1.20 7.92
CA LEU A 149 2.07 1.35 7.24
C LEU A 149 2.72 2.68 7.62
N ALA A 150 2.03 3.80 7.40
CA ALA A 150 2.57 5.13 7.69
C ALA A 150 2.85 5.35 9.19
N SER A 151 2.06 4.76 10.09
CA SER A 151 2.30 4.79 11.54
C SER A 151 3.56 4.02 11.92
N GLY A 152 3.80 2.85 11.32
CA GLY A 152 5.03 2.09 11.52
C GLY A 152 6.26 2.86 11.02
N VAL A 153 6.16 3.44 9.82
CA VAL A 153 7.20 4.32 9.25
C VAL A 153 7.50 5.51 10.17
N ALA A 154 6.47 6.17 10.72
CA ALA A 154 6.64 7.27 11.67
C ALA A 154 7.43 6.86 12.92
N LEU A 155 7.15 5.67 13.48
CA LEU A 155 7.89 5.15 14.63
C LEU A 155 9.36 4.86 14.29
N LEU A 156 9.64 4.28 13.12
CA LEU A 156 11.00 3.97 12.68
C LEU A 156 11.82 5.23 12.36
N LEU A 157 11.18 6.34 11.99
CA LEU A 157 11.88 7.59 11.64
C LEU A 157 12.02 8.56 12.82
N LEU A 158 11.00 8.63 13.69
CA LEU A 158 10.87 9.73 14.64
C LEU A 158 11.12 9.31 16.09
N THR A 159 11.35 8.03 16.36
CA THR A 159 11.64 7.50 17.70
C THR A 159 12.75 6.45 17.66
N ASN A 160 13.18 5.98 18.84
CA ASN A 160 14.11 4.86 19.00
C ASN A 160 13.38 3.52 19.23
N ASN A 161 12.12 3.41 18.82
CA ASN A 161 11.37 2.17 18.98
C ASN A 161 11.96 1.06 18.09
N ASP A 162 11.77 -0.19 18.51
CA ASP A 162 12.21 -1.33 17.72
C ASP A 162 11.31 -1.60 16.51
N LEU A 163 11.83 -2.43 15.60
CA LEU A 163 11.09 -2.83 14.39
C LEU A 163 9.80 -3.59 14.73
N ALA A 164 9.77 -4.35 15.82
CA ALA A 164 8.59 -5.10 16.23
C ALA A 164 7.42 -4.15 16.60
N THR A 165 7.71 -3.07 17.33
CA THR A 165 6.73 -2.05 17.70
C THR A 165 6.18 -1.33 16.46
N ALA A 166 7.04 -1.02 15.48
CA ALA A 166 6.61 -0.42 14.22
C ALA A 166 5.68 -1.34 13.43
N ILE A 167 6.03 -2.63 13.32
CA ILE A 167 5.21 -3.65 12.65
C ILE A 167 3.87 -3.83 13.36
N GLY A 168 3.84 -3.69 14.69
CA GLY A 168 2.62 -3.70 15.49
C GLY A 168 1.60 -2.61 15.11
N GLN A 169 1.93 -1.65 14.26
CA GLN A 169 0.96 -0.68 13.71
C GLN A 169 0.07 -1.25 12.62
N LEU A 170 0.44 -2.40 12.03
CA LEU A 170 -0.38 -3.28 11.19
C LEU A 170 -0.90 -4.43 12.06
N ASN A 171 -1.94 -4.16 12.85
CA ASN A 171 -2.48 -5.12 13.81
C ASN A 171 -4.01 -5.21 13.71
N PRO A 172 -4.62 -6.38 14.00
CA PRO A 172 -6.07 -6.55 14.05
C PRO A 172 -6.79 -5.53 14.94
N ARG A 173 -6.14 -5.05 16.03
CA ARG A 173 -6.65 -3.95 16.87
C ARG A 173 -6.97 -2.68 16.08
N TYR A 174 -6.23 -2.41 15.01
CA TYR A 174 -6.46 -1.26 14.13
C TYR A 174 -7.31 -1.62 12.90
N GLY A 175 -7.77 -2.87 12.78
CA GLY A 175 -8.54 -3.35 11.64
C GLY A 175 -7.73 -3.94 10.50
N HIS A 176 -6.42 -4.10 10.67
CA HIS A 176 -5.57 -4.72 9.67
C HIS A 176 -5.51 -6.24 9.89
N VAL A 177 -5.81 -7.01 8.86
CA VAL A 177 -5.69 -8.47 8.86
C VAL A 177 -5.03 -8.88 7.55
N ALA A 178 -3.78 -9.35 7.60
CA ALA A 178 -2.96 -9.62 6.41
C ALA A 178 -3.59 -10.63 5.45
N ASP A 179 -4.23 -11.67 5.99
CA ASP A 179 -4.85 -12.77 5.22
C ASP A 179 -6.21 -12.40 4.60
N VAL A 180 -6.76 -11.21 4.90
CA VAL A 180 -8.06 -10.78 4.38
C VAL A 180 -7.88 -9.79 3.23
N GLY A 181 -8.31 -10.20 2.03
CA GLY A 181 -8.22 -9.37 0.83
C GLY A 181 -6.86 -9.48 0.15
N ARG A 182 -6.09 -8.39 0.11
CA ARG A 182 -4.72 -8.34 -0.45
C ARG A 182 -3.84 -7.39 0.37
N THR A 183 -4.19 -7.16 1.62
CA THR A 183 -3.60 -6.14 2.49
C THR A 183 -2.26 -6.57 3.07
N GLY A 184 -1.99 -7.89 3.15
CA GLY A 184 -0.71 -8.45 3.54
C GLY A 184 0.49 -7.95 2.72
N VAL A 185 0.24 -7.40 1.53
CA VAL A 185 1.27 -6.76 0.71
C VAL A 185 1.93 -5.55 1.38
N LEU A 186 1.27 -4.91 2.35
CA LEU A 186 1.86 -3.82 3.12
C LEU A 186 2.82 -4.34 4.20
N ASP A 187 2.58 -5.54 4.74
CA ASP A 187 3.48 -6.21 5.69
C ASP A 187 4.82 -6.55 5.02
N GLU A 188 4.78 -6.90 3.73
CA GLU A 188 5.98 -7.19 2.92
C GLU A 188 6.98 -6.02 2.93
N PHE A 189 6.53 -4.77 3.10
CA PHE A 189 7.42 -3.63 3.27
C PHE A 189 8.35 -3.79 4.49
N PHE A 190 7.77 -4.15 5.64
CA PHE A 190 8.54 -4.35 6.87
C PHE A 190 9.32 -5.67 6.87
N VAL A 191 8.82 -6.70 6.17
CA VAL A 191 9.55 -7.95 5.92
C VAL A 191 10.83 -7.66 5.13
N ALA A 192 10.73 -6.86 4.06
CA ALA A 192 11.88 -6.47 3.25
C ALA A 192 12.93 -5.70 4.08
N TYR A 193 12.49 -4.75 4.93
CA TYR A 193 13.42 -4.04 5.81
C TYR A 193 14.08 -4.96 6.85
N ARG A 194 13.31 -5.87 7.46
CA ARG A 194 13.84 -6.87 8.40
C ARG A 194 14.88 -7.77 7.74
N ALA A 195 14.60 -8.25 6.53
CA ALA A 195 15.52 -9.07 5.76
C ALA A 195 16.81 -8.32 5.46
N LYS A 196 16.72 -7.02 5.12
CA LYS A 196 17.90 -6.17 4.91
C LYS A 196 18.77 -6.04 6.16
N LEU A 197 18.14 -5.78 7.32
CA LEU A 197 18.85 -5.70 8.60
C LEU A 197 19.56 -7.03 8.92
N ALA A 198 18.86 -8.15 8.76
CA ALA A 198 19.41 -9.48 9.01
C ALA A 198 20.58 -9.82 8.08
N ALA A 199 20.47 -9.50 6.79
CA ALA A 199 21.53 -9.74 5.81
C ALA A 199 22.83 -8.97 6.14
N ASN A 200 22.70 -7.80 6.78
CA ASN A 200 23.84 -6.99 7.18
C ASN A 200 24.32 -7.25 8.62
N GLY A 201 23.60 -8.08 9.40
CA GLY A 201 23.88 -8.26 10.83
C GLY A 201 23.62 -7.00 11.67
N GLU A 202 22.66 -6.16 11.24
CA GLU A 202 22.38 -4.86 11.85
C GLU A 202 21.06 -4.84 12.62
N THR A 203 20.95 -3.93 13.59
CA THR A 203 19.67 -3.58 14.24
C THR A 203 19.06 -2.35 13.61
N HIS A 204 17.79 -2.06 13.89
CA HIS A 204 17.16 -0.84 13.41
C HIS A 204 17.83 0.43 14.00
N SER A 205 17.88 1.49 13.19
CA SER A 205 18.05 2.88 13.63
C SER A 205 17.33 3.81 12.65
N PRO A 206 16.94 5.04 13.04
CA PRO A 206 16.27 5.97 12.15
C PRO A 206 17.03 6.28 10.86
N ASP A 207 18.33 6.57 10.96
CA ASP A 207 19.17 6.90 9.80
C ASP A 207 19.28 5.73 8.81
N ARG A 208 19.39 4.50 9.33
CA ARG A 208 19.48 3.31 8.48
C ARG A 208 18.15 3.04 7.80
N PHE A 209 17.04 3.17 8.53
CA PHE A 209 15.72 3.02 7.93
C PHE A 209 15.48 4.08 6.86
N ARG A 210 15.83 5.35 7.13
CA ARG A 210 15.75 6.45 6.17
C ARG A 210 16.53 6.15 4.88
N LYS A 211 17.81 5.78 5.01
CA LYS A 211 18.64 5.41 3.85
C LYS A 211 17.98 4.27 3.07
N TRP A 212 17.61 3.19 3.75
CA TRP A 212 16.99 2.05 3.08
C TRP A 212 15.69 2.44 2.36
N ALA A 213 14.78 3.13 3.05
CA ALA A 213 13.46 3.50 2.53
C ALA A 213 13.54 4.44 1.31
N THR A 214 14.54 5.32 1.27
CA THR A 214 14.69 6.34 0.22
C THR A 214 15.56 5.89 -0.96
N THR A 215 16.56 5.03 -0.73
CA THR A 215 17.54 4.69 -1.79
C THR A 215 17.60 3.21 -2.14
N GLU A 216 17.18 2.31 -1.25
CA GLU A 216 17.40 0.87 -1.44
C GLU A 216 16.10 0.08 -1.61
N TYR A 217 15.01 0.52 -0.97
CA TYR A 217 13.74 -0.18 -0.93
C TYR A 217 13.25 -0.56 -2.34
N CYS A 218 13.06 -1.85 -2.58
CA CYS A 218 12.51 -2.41 -3.81
C CYS A 218 11.12 -2.99 -3.53
N PRO A 219 10.03 -2.49 -4.15
CA PRO A 219 8.70 -3.04 -3.97
C PRO A 219 8.54 -4.34 -4.76
N GLY A 220 8.76 -5.48 -4.11
CA GLY A 220 8.59 -6.80 -4.73
C GLY A 220 9.37 -6.94 -6.05
N PRO A 221 8.78 -7.50 -7.12
CA PRO A 221 9.48 -7.66 -8.40
C PRO A 221 9.59 -6.35 -9.21
N PHE A 222 9.05 -5.22 -8.74
CA PHE A 222 8.72 -4.05 -9.57
C PHE A 222 9.89 -3.07 -9.79
N ARG A 223 11.05 -3.58 -10.22
CA ARG A 223 12.19 -2.73 -10.59
C ARG A 223 12.91 -3.23 -11.84
N ALA A 224 12.80 -2.47 -12.92
CA ALA A 224 13.35 -2.81 -14.23
C ALA A 224 14.18 -1.67 -14.83
N MET A 225 15.15 -2.05 -15.66
CA MET A 225 15.77 -1.14 -16.63
C MET A 225 15.42 -1.60 -18.04
N LEU A 226 14.74 -0.72 -18.80
CA LEU A 226 14.34 -0.98 -20.17
C LEU A 226 15.25 -0.23 -21.15
N SER A 227 15.69 -0.90 -22.21
CA SER A 227 16.52 -0.31 -23.25
C SER A 227 16.12 -0.82 -24.63
N LEU A 228 16.27 0.05 -25.64
CA LEU A 228 15.98 -0.28 -27.02
C LEU A 228 17.14 -1.10 -27.62
N VAL A 229 16.83 -2.25 -28.21
CA VAL A 229 17.80 -3.06 -28.98
C VAL A 229 17.71 -2.76 -30.47
N SER A 230 16.51 -2.48 -30.98
CA SER A 230 16.32 -2.07 -32.38
C SER A 230 17.11 -0.80 -32.72
N PRO A 231 17.50 -0.57 -33.98
CA PRO A 231 18.23 0.63 -34.39
C PRO A 231 17.51 1.93 -34.02
N ASN A 232 18.24 2.98 -33.65
CA ASN A 232 17.66 4.30 -33.37
C ASN A 232 18.43 5.39 -34.16
N PRO A 233 17.80 6.12 -35.09
CA PRO A 233 16.37 6.10 -35.43
C PRO A 233 15.95 4.84 -36.19
N MET A 234 14.78 4.30 -35.86
CA MET A 234 14.17 3.22 -36.65
C MET A 234 13.64 3.77 -37.97
N LYS A 235 13.91 3.06 -39.07
CA LYS A 235 13.30 3.30 -40.38
C LYS A 235 12.11 2.35 -40.55
N VAL A 236 10.89 2.88 -40.46
CA VAL A 236 9.66 2.09 -40.59
C VAL A 236 8.91 2.53 -41.84
N PRO A 237 8.81 1.68 -42.88
CA PRO A 237 8.02 1.99 -44.06
C PRO A 237 6.53 2.14 -43.74
N ALA A 238 5.87 3.11 -44.37
CA ALA A 238 4.42 3.24 -44.27
C ALA A 238 3.71 1.99 -44.83
N GLY A 239 2.64 1.55 -44.15
CA GLY A 239 1.82 0.43 -44.61
C GLY A 239 2.43 -0.96 -44.38
N VAL A 240 3.58 -1.07 -43.71
CA VAL A 240 4.23 -2.35 -43.39
C VAL A 240 4.27 -2.56 -41.88
N GLY A 241 3.95 -3.77 -41.43
CA GLY A 241 4.09 -4.15 -40.02
C GLY A 241 5.57 -4.19 -39.61
N PHE A 242 5.86 -3.83 -38.36
CA PHE A 242 7.23 -3.73 -37.87
C PHE A 242 7.33 -4.23 -36.43
N ALA A 243 8.56 -4.49 -35.99
CA ALA A 243 8.83 -4.97 -34.65
C ALA A 243 9.88 -4.10 -33.94
N VAL A 244 9.69 -3.94 -32.63
CA VAL A 244 10.61 -3.24 -31.75
C VAL A 244 11.12 -4.23 -30.71
N THR A 245 12.42 -4.51 -30.73
CA THR A 245 13.05 -5.39 -29.74
C THR A 245 13.53 -4.55 -28.57
N ILE A 246 13.09 -4.94 -27.37
CA ILE A 246 13.38 -4.26 -26.11
C ILE A 246 14.13 -5.23 -25.21
N ARG A 247 15.21 -4.78 -24.60
CA ARG A 247 15.89 -5.49 -23.52
C ARG A 247 15.37 -4.99 -22.18
N ALA A 248 14.84 -5.91 -21.39
CA ALA A 248 14.46 -5.66 -20.00
C ALA A 248 15.46 -6.36 -19.07
N VAL A 249 16.11 -5.58 -18.19
CA VAL A 249 17.04 -6.10 -17.17
C VAL A 249 16.32 -6.10 -15.83
N ASN A 250 16.33 -7.24 -15.14
CA ASN A 250 15.78 -7.35 -13.79
C ASN A 250 16.72 -6.71 -12.78
N THR A 251 16.32 -5.55 -12.26
CA THR A 251 17.06 -4.78 -11.26
C THR A 251 16.39 -4.84 -9.88
N SER A 252 15.38 -5.70 -9.72
CA SER A 252 14.73 -5.98 -8.44
C SER A 252 15.48 -7.05 -7.64
N ASP A 253 15.06 -7.27 -6.41
CA ASP A 253 15.58 -8.33 -5.54
C ASP A 253 14.81 -9.66 -5.69
N GLN A 254 13.79 -9.72 -6.55
CA GLN A 254 12.97 -10.91 -6.79
C GLN A 254 13.00 -11.37 -8.25
N PRO A 255 12.85 -12.68 -8.51
CA PRO A 255 12.74 -13.18 -9.87
C PRO A 255 11.43 -12.76 -10.53
N TRP A 256 11.50 -12.36 -11.80
CA TRP A 256 10.32 -12.14 -12.63
C TRP A 256 9.81 -13.47 -13.19
N ARG A 257 8.49 -13.63 -13.26
CA ARG A 257 7.84 -14.79 -13.85
C ARG A 257 6.97 -14.36 -15.04
N PHE A 258 7.36 -14.82 -16.22
CA PHE A 258 6.60 -14.75 -17.45
C PHE A 258 5.89 -16.09 -17.66
N THR A 259 4.63 -16.05 -18.09
CA THR A 259 3.87 -17.24 -18.48
C THR A 259 3.19 -17.03 -19.84
N PRO A 260 2.92 -18.10 -20.62
CA PRO A 260 2.20 -18.01 -21.91
C PRO A 260 0.72 -17.58 -21.81
N GLY A 261 0.20 -17.41 -20.59
CA GLY A 261 -1.17 -16.99 -20.29
C GLY A 261 -1.44 -17.02 -18.78
N GLY A 262 -2.53 -16.39 -18.36
CA GLY A 262 -2.99 -16.39 -16.97
C GLY A 262 -2.65 -15.12 -16.17
N SER A 263 -3.15 -15.10 -14.93
CA SER A 263 -2.94 -14.05 -13.95
C SER A 263 -1.65 -14.22 -13.15
N GLY A 264 -1.10 -13.11 -12.65
CA GLY A 264 0.15 -13.06 -11.89
C GLY A 264 1.40 -13.24 -12.76
N SER A 265 1.34 -12.75 -14.01
CA SER A 265 2.46 -12.86 -14.95
C SER A 265 2.94 -11.49 -15.40
N ILE A 266 4.26 -11.31 -15.30
CA ILE A 266 4.93 -10.15 -15.85
C ILE A 266 4.90 -10.25 -17.38
N ARG A 267 4.60 -9.13 -18.03
CA ARG A 267 4.58 -8.98 -19.49
C ARG A 267 4.94 -7.55 -19.87
N LEU A 268 5.32 -7.35 -21.13
CA LEU A 268 5.54 -6.03 -21.69
C LEU A 268 4.21 -5.49 -22.22
N SER A 269 3.76 -4.34 -21.71
CA SER A 269 2.69 -3.55 -22.32
C SER A 269 3.32 -2.43 -23.15
N TYR A 270 2.91 -2.31 -24.40
CA TYR A 270 3.46 -1.29 -25.30
C TYR A 270 2.36 -0.62 -26.11
N MET A 271 2.59 0.63 -26.48
CA MET A 271 1.65 1.41 -27.26
C MET A 271 2.36 2.39 -28.18
N LEU A 272 1.65 2.73 -29.25
CA LEU A 272 2.01 3.77 -30.19
C LEU A 272 0.93 4.84 -30.15
N ARG A 273 1.33 6.10 -29.94
CA ARG A 273 0.44 7.27 -30.03
C ARG A 273 0.88 8.16 -31.16
N SER A 274 -0.05 8.79 -31.86
CA SER A 274 0.30 9.84 -32.82
C SER A 274 0.87 11.07 -32.09
N SER A 275 1.51 11.97 -32.82
CA SER A 275 1.95 13.27 -32.28
C SER A 275 0.82 14.12 -31.68
N ALA A 276 -0.43 13.89 -32.09
CA ALA A 276 -1.62 14.51 -31.50
C ALA A 276 -2.12 13.80 -30.22
N GLY A 277 -1.41 12.76 -29.75
CA GLY A 277 -1.74 11.99 -28.54
C GLY A 277 -2.76 10.86 -28.72
N ALA A 278 -3.35 10.73 -29.91
CA ALA A 278 -4.32 9.67 -30.20
C ALA A 278 -3.66 8.29 -30.16
N LEU A 279 -4.31 7.31 -29.51
CA LEU A 279 -3.82 5.94 -29.45
C LEU A 279 -3.94 5.29 -30.84
N ALA A 280 -2.80 5.02 -31.47
CA ALA A 280 -2.75 4.32 -32.76
C ALA A 280 -2.79 2.80 -32.58
N TYR A 281 -2.05 2.29 -31.59
CA TYR A 281 -2.02 0.86 -31.28
C TYR A 281 -1.63 0.63 -29.82
N ARG A 282 -2.13 -0.47 -29.23
CA ARG A 282 -1.68 -1.02 -27.95
C ARG A 282 -1.59 -2.53 -28.07
N GLY A 283 -0.52 -3.11 -27.54
CA GLY A 283 -0.32 -4.54 -27.50
C GLY A 283 0.38 -4.98 -26.21
N GLU A 284 0.45 -6.30 -26.05
CA GLU A 284 1.22 -6.96 -25.00
C GLU A 284 2.17 -7.99 -25.62
N ALA A 285 3.31 -8.22 -24.98
CA ALA A 285 4.32 -9.20 -25.41
C ALA A 285 5.00 -9.83 -24.19
N GLY A 286 5.81 -10.86 -24.43
CA GLY A 286 6.45 -11.64 -23.35
C GLY A 286 5.56 -12.74 -22.79
N LEU A 287 4.54 -13.18 -23.53
CA LEU A 287 3.69 -14.32 -23.19
C LEU A 287 4.46 -15.65 -23.43
N ILE A 288 5.51 -15.87 -22.65
CA ILE A 288 6.40 -17.04 -22.73
C ILE A 288 6.60 -17.63 -21.33
N SER A 289 6.94 -18.91 -21.22
CA SER A 289 7.31 -19.50 -19.93
C SER A 289 8.78 -19.21 -19.63
N ARG A 290 9.05 -18.22 -18.76
CA ARG A 290 10.42 -17.85 -18.40
C ARG A 290 10.49 -17.24 -17.01
N VAL A 291 11.54 -17.60 -16.27
CA VAL A 291 11.95 -16.92 -15.05
C VAL A 291 13.18 -16.08 -15.36
N VAL A 292 13.16 -14.80 -14.98
CA VAL A 292 14.31 -13.88 -15.11
C VAL A 292 14.76 -13.51 -13.71
N LYS A 293 15.91 -14.03 -13.28
CA LYS A 293 16.45 -13.76 -11.94
C LYS A 293 16.94 -12.31 -11.83
N PRO A 294 17.14 -11.79 -10.60
CA PRO A 294 17.86 -10.53 -10.41
C PRO A 294 19.16 -10.50 -11.23
N THR A 295 19.46 -9.35 -11.82
CA THR A 295 20.56 -9.04 -12.76
C THR A 295 20.51 -9.72 -14.13
N GLU A 296 19.64 -10.71 -14.36
CA GLU A 296 19.42 -11.28 -15.68
C GLU A 296 18.60 -10.34 -16.57
N SER A 297 18.64 -10.60 -17.88
CA SER A 297 17.85 -9.86 -18.86
C SER A 297 17.06 -10.77 -19.78
N ILE A 298 16.05 -10.19 -20.41
CA ILE A 298 15.22 -10.80 -21.44
C ILE A 298 15.02 -9.81 -22.58
N GLU A 299 15.05 -10.31 -23.81
CA GLU A 299 14.67 -9.55 -24.99
C GLU A 299 13.22 -9.89 -25.36
N ILE A 300 12.40 -8.85 -25.49
CA ILE A 300 10.97 -8.96 -25.77
C ILE A 300 10.69 -8.20 -27.06
N VAL A 301 10.04 -8.87 -28.01
CA VAL A 301 9.69 -8.31 -29.32
C VAL A 301 8.27 -7.75 -29.27
N ALA A 302 8.14 -6.45 -29.42
CA ALA A 302 6.86 -5.75 -29.54
C ALA A 302 6.48 -5.64 -31.02
N GLY A 303 5.40 -6.31 -31.44
CA GLY A 303 4.93 -6.33 -32.82
C GLY A 303 3.85 -5.28 -33.07
N PHE A 304 3.98 -4.55 -34.17
CA PHE A 304 3.03 -3.52 -34.59
C PHE A 304 2.40 -3.87 -35.94
N PRO A 305 1.08 -3.64 -36.09
CA PRO A 305 0.45 -3.71 -37.40
C PRO A 305 0.97 -2.58 -38.31
N PRO A 306 0.70 -2.64 -39.62
CA PRO A 306 0.92 -1.53 -40.54
C PRO A 306 0.46 -0.18 -39.99
N ALA A 307 1.37 0.80 -39.98
CA ALA A 307 1.09 2.17 -39.55
C ALA A 307 1.08 3.14 -40.74
N GLN A 308 0.29 4.20 -40.64
CA GLN A 308 0.29 5.29 -41.63
C GLN A 308 1.57 6.11 -41.53
N SER A 309 1.93 6.83 -42.60
CA SER A 309 3.06 7.76 -42.54
C SER A 309 2.78 8.85 -41.50
N GLY A 310 3.78 9.16 -40.68
CA GLY A 310 3.63 10.14 -39.61
C GLY A 310 4.69 10.04 -38.52
N GLN A 311 4.54 10.90 -37.52
CA GLN A 311 5.34 10.91 -36.29
C GLN A 311 4.53 10.29 -35.16
N TYR A 312 5.17 9.40 -34.42
CA TYR A 312 4.57 8.66 -33.33
C TYR A 312 5.44 8.69 -32.08
N HIS A 313 4.79 8.54 -30.93
CA HIS A 313 5.44 8.32 -29.64
C HIS A 313 5.28 6.86 -29.26
N PHE A 314 6.40 6.15 -29.15
CA PHE A 314 6.45 4.81 -28.60
C PHE A 314 6.52 4.89 -27.08
N HIS A 315 5.77 4.02 -26.41
CA HIS A 315 5.84 3.84 -24.97
C HIS A 315 5.75 2.35 -24.65
N ALA A 316 6.65 1.83 -23.82
CA ALA A 316 6.57 0.48 -23.29
C ALA A 316 6.96 0.41 -21.82
N ASP A 317 6.28 -0.43 -21.08
CA ASP A 317 6.55 -0.70 -19.66
C ASP A 317 6.31 -2.19 -19.37
N LEU A 318 6.94 -2.71 -18.32
CA LEU A 318 6.53 -3.98 -17.76
C LEU A 318 5.30 -3.79 -16.89
N ILE A 319 4.39 -4.75 -16.95
CA ILE A 319 3.23 -4.84 -16.08
C ILE A 319 3.22 -6.21 -15.42
N ASP A 320 2.77 -6.28 -14.17
CA ASP A 320 2.30 -7.53 -13.57
C ASP A 320 0.79 -7.61 -13.77
N ALA A 321 0.39 -8.49 -14.67
CA ALA A 321 -0.99 -8.67 -15.05
C ALA A 321 -1.70 -9.55 -14.04
N GLN A 322 -2.76 -9.04 -13.44
CA GLN A 322 -3.52 -9.66 -12.37
C GLN A 322 -4.80 -10.31 -12.93
N PRO A 323 -5.49 -11.20 -12.18
CA PRO A 323 -6.74 -11.79 -12.67
C PRO A 323 -7.82 -10.74 -12.95
N ILE A 324 -7.72 -9.58 -12.30
CA ILE A 324 -8.58 -8.43 -12.48
C ILE A 324 -7.70 -7.32 -13.05
N ASN A 325 -7.96 -6.91 -14.29
CA ASN A 325 -7.13 -5.90 -14.98
C ASN A 325 -7.03 -4.56 -14.22
N LEU A 326 -8.04 -4.20 -13.42
CA LEU A 326 -7.99 -3.02 -12.53
C LEU A 326 -6.88 -3.10 -11.47
N LEU A 327 -6.33 -4.30 -11.25
CA LEU A 327 -5.22 -4.55 -10.34
C LEU A 327 -3.89 -4.69 -11.05
N ASP A 328 -3.86 -4.60 -12.38
CA ASP A 328 -2.61 -4.58 -13.13
C ASP A 328 -1.75 -3.41 -12.64
N THR A 329 -0.47 -3.71 -12.44
CA THR A 329 0.48 -2.73 -11.94
C THR A 329 1.65 -2.60 -12.89
N ALA A 330 1.82 -1.40 -13.41
CA ALA A 330 2.98 -1.05 -14.22
C ALA A 330 4.20 -0.82 -13.33
N PHE A 331 5.38 -1.22 -13.78
CA PHE A 331 6.61 -1.08 -13.02
C PHE A 331 6.96 0.40 -12.80
N SER A 332 6.55 1.28 -13.72
CA SER A 332 6.64 2.73 -13.54
C SER A 332 5.88 3.28 -12.34
N GLN A 333 4.78 2.64 -11.93
CA GLN A 333 4.06 3.02 -10.70
C GLN A 333 4.89 2.81 -9.44
N TYR A 334 5.98 2.04 -9.53
CA TYR A 334 6.88 1.70 -8.45
C TYR A 334 8.27 2.34 -8.57
N GLY A 335 8.48 3.18 -9.59
CA GLY A 335 9.72 3.95 -9.79
C GLY A 335 10.68 3.39 -10.84
N SER A 336 10.26 2.44 -11.69
CA SER A 336 11.05 2.10 -12.89
C SER A 336 10.76 3.10 -14.02
N ASP A 337 11.73 3.34 -14.89
CA ASP A 337 11.48 4.19 -16.07
C ASP A 337 10.87 3.36 -17.22
N PRO A 338 9.74 3.79 -17.80
CA PRO A 338 9.24 3.19 -19.03
C PRO A 338 10.16 3.55 -20.21
N LEU A 339 10.20 2.70 -21.24
CA LEU A 339 10.92 3.01 -22.47
C LEU A 339 10.07 3.89 -23.36
N MET A 340 10.55 5.10 -23.64
CA MET A 340 9.88 6.07 -24.51
C MET A 340 10.83 6.63 -25.56
N PHE A 341 10.38 6.74 -26.81
CA PHE A 341 11.11 7.43 -27.88
C PHE A 341 10.18 7.81 -29.03
N ASN A 342 10.66 8.69 -29.90
CA ASN A 342 9.93 9.11 -31.10
C ASN A 342 10.22 8.19 -32.28
N LEU A 343 9.17 7.82 -33.00
CA LEU A 343 9.22 6.97 -34.17
C LEU A 343 8.66 7.71 -35.39
N LYS A 344 9.43 7.73 -36.48
CA LYS A 344 8.95 8.22 -37.77
C LYS A 344 8.60 7.05 -38.67
N VAL A 345 7.36 7.05 -39.18
CA VAL A 345 6.90 6.13 -40.22
C VAL A 345 6.88 6.90 -41.53
N GLY A 346 7.63 6.45 -42.54
CA GLY A 346 7.94 7.24 -43.73
C GLY A 346 8.18 6.41 -44.97
#